data_AF-A0A9E0PGA1-F1
#
_entry.id   AF-A0A9E0PGA1-F1
#
_cell.length_a   1.000
_cell.length_b   1.000
_cell.length_c   1.000
_cell.angle_alpha   90.00
_cell.angle_beta   90.00
_cell.angle_gamma   90.00
#
_symmetry.space_group_name_H-M   'P 1'
#
loop_
_entity.id
_entity.type
_entity.pdbx_description
1 polymer ?
#
loop_
_entity_poly.entity_id
_entity_poly.type
_entity_poly.pdbx_seq_one_letter_code
_entity_poly.pdbx_strand_id
1 'polypeptide(L)'
;MSLALSPLDLTALSVFAVAWLAYEPLLKAAARGKGAINTDMTVIRLAWMKNMAGRENRFMDGQLFGHVLNSASFFASSNLILIAGAAGVLFGGESTFRSASSLVVITTSTRLLFEFQIALVLVALARGLLDFIWAIRQMNYCIAVVGAAPDTEDQAFKDAYGEAAARLLNPALSAFNAGVRGYYFALAAAAWLFGPIAFLGVTLGAVSLLICRQRRSKAAGAIADIRILLGG
;
A
#
# COMPACT_ATOMS: atom_id res chain seq x y z
N MET A 1 -0.97 -7.15 36.21
CA MET A 1 -2.24 -7.04 35.47
C MET A 1 -2.10 -7.89 34.22
N SER A 2 -2.77 -9.04 34.18
CA SER A 2 -2.61 -10.02 33.09
C SER A 2 -3.27 -9.54 31.81
N LEU A 3 -2.61 -9.77 30.67
CA LEU A 3 -3.20 -9.59 29.34
C LEU A 3 -4.30 -10.65 29.16
N ALA A 4 -5.54 -10.31 29.51
CA ALA A 4 -6.68 -11.23 29.39
C ALA A 4 -7.14 -11.33 27.93
N LEU A 5 -6.33 -11.94 27.07
CA LEU A 5 -6.70 -12.27 25.70
C LEU A 5 -7.63 -13.48 25.73
N SER A 6 -8.82 -13.36 25.15
CA SER A 6 -9.65 -14.53 24.94
C SER A 6 -9.05 -15.40 23.82
N PRO A 7 -9.41 -16.70 23.75
CA PRO A 7 -9.05 -17.54 22.60
C PRO A 7 -9.48 -16.94 21.25
N LEU A 8 -10.56 -16.15 21.24
CA LEU A 8 -11.06 -15.47 20.06
C LEU A 8 -10.16 -14.28 19.66
N ASP A 9 -9.60 -13.54 20.63
CA ASP A 9 -8.61 -12.49 20.35
C ASP A 9 -7.33 -13.06 19.74
N LEU A 10 -6.84 -14.17 20.30
CA LEU A 10 -5.68 -14.89 19.76
C LEU A 10 -5.92 -15.38 18.33
N THR A 11 -7.11 -15.92 18.07
CA THR A 11 -7.49 -16.36 16.73
C THR A 11 -7.58 -15.18 15.76
N ALA A 12 -8.23 -14.08 16.15
CA ALA A 12 -8.35 -12.89 15.33
C ALA A 12 -6.98 -12.24 15.03
N LEU A 13 -6.10 -12.13 16.03
CA LEU A 13 -4.71 -11.69 15.87
C LEU A 13 -3.92 -12.58 14.93
N SER A 14 -4.07 -13.90 15.04
CA SER A 14 -3.38 -14.85 14.17
C SER A 14 -3.85 -14.70 12.73
N VAL A 15 -5.17 -14.60 12.50
CA VAL A 15 -5.74 -14.35 11.18
C VAL A 15 -5.27 -13.01 10.62
N PHE A 16 -5.25 -11.96 11.44
CA PHE A 16 -4.73 -10.65 11.04
C PHE A 16 -3.26 -10.71 10.67
N ALA A 17 -2.41 -11.33 11.48
CA ALA A 17 -0.97 -11.43 11.23
C ALA A 17 -0.69 -12.22 9.95
N VAL A 18 -1.37 -13.36 9.76
CA VAL A 18 -1.28 -14.16 8.54
C VAL A 18 -1.78 -13.35 7.34
N ALA A 19 -2.95 -12.74 7.44
CA ALA A 19 -3.49 -11.91 6.36
C ALA A 19 -2.52 -10.78 6.02
N TRP A 20 -2.02 -10.04 7.00
CA TRP A 20 -1.18 -8.87 6.78
C TRP A 20 0.19 -9.22 6.20
N LEU A 21 0.87 -10.23 6.75
CA LEU A 21 2.21 -10.64 6.31
C LEU A 21 2.17 -11.47 5.03
N ALA A 22 1.18 -12.36 4.89
CA ALA A 22 1.10 -13.24 3.73
C ALA A 22 0.40 -12.58 2.53
N TYR A 23 -0.32 -11.47 2.68
CA TYR A 23 -1.07 -10.85 1.58
C TYR A 23 -0.21 -10.55 0.35
N GLU A 24 0.96 -9.95 0.53
CA GLU A 24 1.84 -9.60 -0.59
C GLU A 24 2.49 -10.83 -1.26
N PRO A 25 3.05 -11.80 -0.51
CA PRO A 25 3.46 -13.08 -1.07
C PRO A 25 2.33 -13.83 -1.79
N LEU A 26 1.13 -13.89 -1.19
CA LEU A 26 -0.06 -14.53 -1.78
C LEU A 26 -0.48 -13.85 -3.07
N LEU A 27 -0.46 -12.52 -3.12
CA LEU A 27 -0.72 -11.77 -4.35
C LEU A 27 0.31 -12.08 -5.42
N LYS A 28 1.60 -12.10 -5.09
CA LYS A 28 2.67 -12.41 -6.05
C LYS A 28 2.55 -13.86 -6.57
N ALA A 29 2.18 -14.80 -5.71
CA ALA A 29 1.92 -16.19 -6.10
C ALA A 29 0.68 -16.31 -6.99
N ALA A 30 -0.43 -15.64 -6.64
CA ALA A 30 -1.66 -15.62 -7.41
C ALA A 30 -1.52 -14.85 -8.74
N ALA A 31 -0.62 -13.87 -8.79
CA ALA A 31 -0.27 -13.08 -9.97
C ALA A 31 0.53 -13.85 -11.03
N ARG A 32 0.94 -15.11 -10.77
CA ARG A 32 1.43 -16.02 -11.81
C ARG A 32 0.33 -16.39 -12.82
N GLY A 33 -0.94 -16.05 -12.55
CA GLY A 33 -2.04 -16.08 -13.51
C GLY A 33 -2.36 -14.70 -14.11
N LYS A 34 -2.97 -14.69 -15.31
CA LYS A 34 -3.53 -13.48 -15.95
C LYS A 34 -4.67 -12.88 -15.11
N GLY A 35 -4.91 -11.56 -15.20
CA GLY A 35 -6.11 -10.90 -14.66
C GLY A 35 -5.98 -10.27 -13.28
N ALA A 36 -4.79 -9.75 -12.94
CA ALA A 36 -4.61 -8.87 -11.80
C ALA A 36 -4.03 -7.54 -12.27
N ILE A 37 -4.68 -6.44 -11.91
CA ILE A 37 -4.37 -5.10 -12.44
C ILE A 37 -2.88 -4.73 -12.29
N ASN A 38 -2.24 -5.08 -11.17
CA ASN A 38 -0.84 -4.76 -10.93
C ASN A 38 0.12 -5.52 -11.86
N THR A 39 -0.22 -6.75 -12.22
CA THR A 39 0.55 -7.56 -13.18
C THR A 39 0.36 -6.99 -14.58
N ASP A 40 -0.88 -6.68 -14.97
CA ASP A 40 -1.13 -6.18 -16.31
C ASP A 40 -0.54 -4.77 -16.52
N MET A 41 -0.50 -3.96 -15.47
CA MET A 41 0.16 -2.66 -15.48
C MET A 41 1.67 -2.72 -15.72
N THR A 42 2.36 -3.85 -15.49
CA THR A 42 3.81 -3.91 -15.76
C THR A 42 4.10 -3.82 -17.26
N VAL A 43 3.22 -4.36 -18.10
CA VAL A 43 3.33 -4.27 -19.58
C VAL A 43 3.09 -2.84 -20.04
N ILE A 44 2.05 -2.19 -19.50
CA ILE A 44 1.71 -0.81 -19.86
C ILE A 44 2.83 0.14 -19.45
N ARG A 45 3.38 -0.02 -18.25
CA ARG A 45 4.51 0.79 -17.77
C ARG A 45 5.79 0.52 -18.56
N LEU A 46 6.01 -0.72 -19.00
CA LEU A 46 7.11 -1.04 -19.90
C LEU A 46 6.97 -0.30 -21.24
N ALA A 47 5.80 -0.37 -21.87
CA ALA A 47 5.51 0.37 -23.09
C ALA A 47 5.68 1.88 -22.90
N TRP A 48 5.23 2.42 -21.76
CA TRP A 48 5.44 3.83 -21.41
C TRP A 48 6.94 4.18 -21.37
N MET A 49 7.76 3.39 -20.68
CA MET A 49 9.20 3.67 -20.56
C MET A 49 9.96 3.49 -21.89
N LYS A 50 9.59 2.52 -22.72
CA LYS A 50 10.15 2.38 -24.09
C LYS A 50 9.81 3.59 -24.94
N ASN A 51 8.56 4.04 -24.92
CA ASN A 51 8.14 5.23 -25.66
C ASN A 51 8.83 6.50 -25.14
N MET A 52 8.94 6.66 -23.82
CA MET A 52 9.63 7.79 -23.19
C MET A 52 11.10 7.90 -23.64
N ALA A 53 11.81 6.76 -23.73
CA ALA A 53 13.20 6.73 -24.20
C ALA A 53 13.35 7.23 -25.65
N GLY A 54 12.32 7.06 -26.49
CA GLY A 54 12.32 7.49 -27.89
C GLY A 54 11.78 8.89 -28.16
N ARG A 55 11.14 9.55 -27.18
CA ARG A 55 10.57 10.90 -27.36
C ARG A 55 11.63 11.98 -27.30
N GLU A 56 11.58 12.93 -28.23
CA GLU A 56 12.40 14.15 -28.18
C GLU A 56 11.99 15.04 -27.01
N ASN A 57 10.68 15.27 -26.84
CA ASN A 57 10.15 16.05 -25.72
C ASN A 57 9.59 15.14 -24.62
N ARG A 58 10.29 15.09 -23.49
CA ARG A 58 9.96 14.26 -22.33
C ARG A 58 9.34 15.06 -21.18
N PHE A 59 9.00 16.33 -21.42
CA PHE A 59 8.41 17.21 -20.41
C PHE A 59 7.13 16.64 -19.80
N MET A 60 6.24 16.08 -20.63
CA MET A 60 4.99 15.44 -20.17
C MET A 60 5.28 14.25 -19.26
N ASP A 61 6.27 13.42 -19.59
CA ASP A 61 6.64 12.27 -18.77
C ASP A 61 7.14 12.73 -17.39
N GLY A 62 7.98 13.77 -17.36
CA GLY A 62 8.42 14.41 -16.11
C GLY A 62 7.26 14.97 -15.28
N GLN A 63 6.26 15.60 -15.91
CA GLN A 63 5.06 16.09 -15.22
C GLN A 63 4.23 14.95 -14.61
N LEU A 64 4.01 13.86 -15.36
CA LEU A 64 3.29 12.68 -14.85
C LEU A 64 4.00 12.09 -13.61
N PHE A 65 5.32 11.98 -13.65
CA PHE A 65 6.10 11.57 -12.47
C PHE A 65 5.95 12.55 -11.30
N GLY A 66 6.00 13.86 -11.56
CA GLY A 66 5.77 14.88 -10.55
C GLY A 66 4.40 14.75 -9.88
N HIS A 67 3.34 14.49 -10.64
CA HIS A 67 1.99 14.24 -10.10
C HIS A 67 1.95 13.00 -9.20
N VAL A 68 2.54 11.89 -9.63
CA VAL A 68 2.58 10.65 -8.84
C VAL A 68 3.40 10.83 -7.56
N LEU A 69 4.54 11.52 -7.63
CA LEU A 69 5.39 11.82 -6.48
C LEU A 69 4.68 12.72 -5.46
N ASN A 70 3.94 13.74 -5.93
CA ASN A 70 3.14 14.61 -5.08
C ASN A 70 2.01 13.82 -4.40
N SER A 71 1.33 12.92 -5.12
CA SER A 71 0.33 12.03 -4.53
C SER A 71 0.95 11.13 -3.45
N ALA A 72 2.11 10.53 -3.72
CA ALA A 72 2.84 9.71 -2.75
C ALA A 72 3.22 10.50 -1.49
N SER A 73 3.71 11.73 -1.66
CA SER A 73 4.05 12.64 -0.56
C SER A 73 2.81 13.03 0.26
N PHE A 74 1.68 13.30 -0.39
CA PHE A 74 0.42 13.61 0.29
C PHE A 74 -0.07 12.45 1.17
N PHE A 75 -0.02 11.21 0.66
CA PHE A 75 -0.33 10.02 1.44
C PHE A 75 0.65 9.86 2.61
N ALA A 76 1.95 10.01 2.39
CA ALA A 76 2.96 9.92 3.46
C ALA A 76 2.68 10.93 4.60
N SER A 77 2.39 12.19 4.26
CA SER A 77 2.04 13.24 5.23
C SER A 77 0.76 12.92 5.99
N SER A 78 -0.28 12.47 5.29
CA SER A 78 -1.53 12.03 5.91
C SER A 78 -1.30 10.86 6.88
N ASN A 79 -0.40 9.94 6.53
CA ASN A 79 -0.02 8.83 7.40
C ASN A 79 0.68 9.30 8.68
N LEU A 80 1.57 10.29 8.59
CA LEU A 80 2.22 10.89 9.76
C LEU A 80 1.21 11.53 10.71
N ILE A 81 0.16 12.18 10.19
CA ILE A 81 -0.92 12.74 11.01
C ILE A 81 -1.67 11.63 11.76
N LEU A 82 -2.02 10.52 11.08
CA LEU A 82 -2.65 9.38 11.74
C LEU A 82 -1.75 8.75 12.81
N ILE A 83 -0.45 8.61 12.53
CA ILE A 83 0.53 8.12 13.49
C ILE A 83 0.59 9.06 14.70
N ALA A 84 0.65 10.38 14.50
CA ALA A 84 0.65 11.34 15.59
C ALA A 84 -0.63 11.25 16.44
N GLY A 85 -1.80 11.11 15.80
CA GLY A 85 -3.07 10.91 16.49
C GLY A 85 -3.09 9.62 17.32
N ALA A 86 -2.72 8.48 16.73
CA ALA A 86 -2.68 7.20 17.42
C ALA A 86 -1.61 7.16 18.52
N ALA A 87 -0.44 7.79 18.30
CA ALA A 87 0.61 7.92 19.31
C ALA A 87 0.16 8.80 20.48
N GLY A 88 -0.52 9.92 20.20
CA GLY A 88 -1.14 10.75 21.23
C GLY A 88 -2.15 9.96 22.07
N VAL A 89 -2.90 9.05 21.44
CA VAL A 89 -3.80 8.16 22.17
C VAL A 89 -3.02 7.15 23.05
N LEU A 90 -1.99 6.51 22.49
CA LEU A 90 -1.18 5.50 23.19
C LEU A 90 -0.42 6.08 24.39
N PHE A 91 0.19 7.26 24.21
CA PHE A 91 1.03 7.89 25.23
C PHE A 91 0.29 8.90 26.12
N GLY A 92 -1.00 9.13 25.88
CA GLY A 92 -1.82 10.06 26.67
C GLY A 92 -2.18 9.57 28.08
N GLY A 93 -1.89 8.30 28.40
CA GLY A 93 -2.05 7.74 29.73
C GLY A 93 -3.52 7.58 30.17
N GLU A 94 -3.77 7.77 31.47
CA GLU A 94 -5.04 7.41 32.11
C GLU A 94 -6.22 8.29 31.66
N SER A 95 -6.01 9.57 31.41
CA SER A 95 -7.07 10.51 31.00
C SER A 95 -7.61 10.18 29.60
N THR A 96 -6.74 9.81 28.68
CA THR A 96 -7.12 9.36 27.34
C THR A 96 -7.85 8.03 27.40
N PHE A 97 -7.35 7.06 28.17
CA PHE A 97 -8.03 5.78 28.35
C PHE A 97 -9.44 5.97 28.90
N ARG A 98 -9.62 6.80 29.93
CA ARG A 98 -10.95 7.10 30.50
C ARG A 98 -11.88 7.75 29.48
N SER A 99 -11.38 8.73 28.72
CA SER A 99 -12.14 9.40 27.66
C SER A 99 -12.56 8.45 26.54
N ALA A 100 -11.73 7.46 26.20
CA ALA A 100 -12.09 6.44 25.22
C ALA A 100 -13.11 5.44 25.80
N SER A 101 -12.88 4.96 27.03
CA SER A 101 -13.74 3.98 27.71
C SER A 101 -15.13 4.49 28.06
N SER A 102 -15.36 5.81 28.09
CA SER A 102 -16.68 6.39 28.29
C SER A 102 -17.59 6.24 27.07
N LEU A 103 -17.03 5.91 25.90
CA LEU A 103 -17.80 5.52 24.73
C LEU A 103 -18.39 4.13 24.95
N VAL A 104 -19.73 4.05 25.00
CA VAL A 104 -20.56 2.83 25.20
C VAL A 104 -20.16 1.65 24.29
N VAL A 105 -19.44 1.94 23.20
CA VAL A 105 -19.09 1.00 22.13
C VAL A 105 -17.75 0.29 22.36
N ILE A 106 -16.84 0.83 23.17
CA ILE A 106 -15.56 0.18 23.48
C ILE A 106 -15.81 -0.81 24.61
N THR A 107 -15.94 -2.09 24.28
CA THR A 107 -16.05 -3.18 25.27
C THR A 107 -14.96 -3.00 26.33
N THR A 108 -15.37 -3.03 27.61
CA THR A 108 -14.55 -2.81 28.82
C THR A 108 -13.25 -3.60 28.79
N SER A 109 -12.24 -3.00 28.16
CA SER A 109 -10.92 -3.59 27.95
C SER A 109 -9.99 -3.06 29.03
N THR A 110 -9.14 -3.92 29.56
CA THR A 110 -8.07 -3.45 30.46
C THR A 110 -7.24 -2.39 29.74
N ARG A 111 -6.72 -1.42 30.49
CA ARG A 111 -5.86 -0.37 29.94
C ARG A 111 -4.70 -0.94 29.10
N LEU A 112 -4.09 -2.03 29.58
CA LEU A 112 -3.01 -2.70 28.87
C LEU A 112 -3.47 -3.23 27.50
N LEU A 113 -4.64 -3.87 27.41
CA LEU A 113 -5.19 -4.34 26.14
C LEU A 113 -5.46 -3.18 25.17
N PHE A 114 -6.00 -2.06 25.67
CA PHE A 114 -6.22 -0.85 24.87
C PHE A 114 -4.90 -0.30 24.31
N GLU A 115 -3.86 -0.20 25.13
CA GLU A 115 -2.52 0.21 24.68
C GLU A 115 -1.97 -0.74 23.60
N PHE A 116 -2.15 -2.06 23.74
CA PHE A 116 -1.77 -3.04 22.71
C PHE A 116 -2.54 -2.87 21.40
N GLN A 117 -3.84 -2.60 21.45
CA GLN A 117 -4.68 -2.38 20.27
C GLN A 117 -4.20 -1.15 19.48
N ILE A 118 -3.95 -0.03 20.18
CA ILE A 118 -3.43 1.19 19.54
C ILE A 118 -2.00 0.99 19.05
N ALA A 119 -1.16 0.26 19.78
CA ALA A 119 0.18 -0.09 19.33
C ALA A 119 0.15 -0.92 18.02
N LEU A 120 -0.79 -1.85 17.87
CA LEU A 120 -0.97 -2.60 16.63
C LEU A 120 -1.34 -1.69 15.45
N VAL A 121 -2.22 -0.71 15.67
CA VAL A 121 -2.56 0.31 14.67
C VAL A 121 -1.31 1.10 14.26
N LEU A 122 -0.52 1.56 15.24
CA LEU A 122 0.72 2.29 14.98
C LEU A 122 1.73 1.46 14.19
N VAL A 123 1.90 0.18 14.53
CA VAL A 123 2.80 -0.73 13.82
C VAL A 123 2.35 -0.93 12.36
N ALA A 124 1.03 -1.05 12.12
CA ALA A 124 0.48 -1.12 10.77
C ALA A 124 0.70 0.17 9.97
N LEU A 125 0.44 1.33 10.57
CA LEU A 125 0.67 2.64 9.95
C LEU A 125 2.16 2.90 9.68
N ALA A 126 3.04 2.58 10.63
CA ALA A 126 4.48 2.75 10.50
C ALA A 126 5.05 1.88 9.37
N ARG A 127 4.62 0.62 9.27
CA ARG A 127 4.98 -0.25 8.14
C ARG A 127 4.56 0.36 6.79
N GLY A 128 3.35 0.91 6.70
CA GLY A 128 2.87 1.59 5.50
C GLY A 128 3.64 2.90 5.20
N LEU A 129 4.05 3.65 6.24
CA LEU A 129 4.87 4.85 6.09
C LEU A 129 6.23 4.50 5.47
N LEU A 130 6.86 3.44 5.94
CA LEU A 130 8.14 2.98 5.40
C LEU A 130 8.03 2.61 3.91
N ASP A 131 6.91 1.99 3.50
CA ASP A 131 6.65 1.73 2.07
C ASP A 131 6.48 3.03 1.27
N PHE A 132 5.79 4.04 1.81
CA PHE A 132 5.67 5.34 1.15
C PHE A 132 7.02 6.05 1.00
N ILE A 133 7.84 6.06 2.05
CA ILE A 133 9.19 6.63 2.01
C ILE A 133 10.03 5.94 0.95
N TRP A 134 9.97 4.60 0.91
CA TRP A 134 10.68 3.81 -0.09
C TRP A 134 10.19 4.09 -1.51
N ALA A 135 8.87 4.18 -1.70
CA ALA A 135 8.27 4.53 -2.99
C ALA A 135 8.71 5.90 -3.49
N ILE A 136 8.65 6.95 -2.64
CA ILE A 136 9.08 8.31 -2.97
C ILE A 136 10.55 8.34 -3.39
N ARG A 137 11.40 7.63 -2.64
CA ARG A 137 12.83 7.52 -2.98
C ARG A 137 13.05 6.89 -4.36
N GLN A 138 12.36 5.78 -4.65
CA GLN A 138 12.46 5.13 -5.95
C GLN A 138 11.87 5.97 -7.09
N MET A 139 10.79 6.72 -6.85
CA MET A 139 10.23 7.66 -7.82
C MET A 139 11.21 8.79 -8.15
N ASN A 140 11.93 9.32 -7.16
CA ASN A 140 12.99 10.31 -7.42
C ASN A 140 14.11 9.73 -8.30
N TYR A 141 14.46 8.46 -8.14
CA TYR A 141 15.38 7.79 -9.06
C TYR A 141 14.80 7.67 -10.48
N CYS A 142 13.50 7.38 -10.61
CA CYS A 142 12.83 7.35 -11.91
C CYS A 142 12.86 8.73 -12.61
N ILE A 143 12.66 9.82 -11.86
CA ILE A 143 12.75 11.18 -12.40
C ILE A 143 14.15 11.46 -12.94
N ALA A 144 15.19 11.09 -12.19
CA ALA A 144 16.57 11.24 -12.66
C ALA A 144 16.83 10.43 -13.94
N VAL A 145 16.29 9.20 -14.04
CA VAL A 145 16.36 8.39 -15.26
C VAL A 145 15.63 9.06 -16.42
N VAL A 146 14.42 9.58 -16.23
CA VAL A 146 13.71 10.31 -17.30
C VAL A 146 14.51 11.53 -17.77
N GLY A 147 15.10 12.28 -16.83
CA GLY A 147 15.94 13.45 -17.15
C GLY A 147 17.26 13.11 -17.82
N ALA A 148 17.80 11.90 -17.58
CA ALA A 148 19.02 11.39 -18.18
C ALA A 148 18.75 10.54 -19.44
N ALA A 149 17.53 10.57 -19.97
CA ALA A 149 17.18 9.81 -21.16
C ALA A 149 18.04 10.29 -22.35
N PRO A 150 18.69 9.36 -23.07
CA PRO A 150 19.67 9.66 -24.10
C PRO A 150 19.02 10.18 -25.38
N ASP A 151 19.63 11.18 -26.02
CA ASP A 151 19.28 11.60 -27.38
C ASP A 151 20.12 10.80 -28.39
N THR A 152 19.75 9.53 -28.58
CA THR A 152 20.34 8.65 -29.59
C THR A 152 19.29 8.29 -30.66
N GLU A 153 19.74 7.91 -31.86
CA GLU A 153 18.87 7.29 -32.88
C GLU A 153 18.87 5.76 -32.78
N ASP A 154 19.78 5.17 -32.00
CA ASP A 154 19.87 3.72 -31.83
C ASP A 154 18.64 3.16 -31.11
N GLN A 155 17.79 2.47 -31.87
CA GLN A 155 16.55 1.88 -31.38
C GLN A 155 16.81 0.75 -30.36
N ALA A 156 17.86 -0.05 -30.54
CA ALA A 156 18.17 -1.13 -29.62
C ALA A 156 18.57 -0.57 -28.24
N PHE A 157 19.32 0.54 -28.23
CA PHE A 157 19.66 1.24 -27.00
C PHE A 157 18.42 1.83 -26.31
N LYS A 158 17.50 2.47 -27.06
CA LYS A 158 16.24 3.01 -26.51
C LYS A 158 15.40 1.93 -25.85
N ASP A 159 15.27 0.77 -26.50
CA ASP A 159 14.49 -0.34 -25.96
C ASP A 159 15.12 -0.90 -24.67
N ALA A 160 16.44 -1.10 -24.67
CA ALA A 160 17.17 -1.55 -23.49
C ALA A 160 17.07 -0.54 -22.33
N TYR A 161 17.14 0.76 -22.64
CA TYR A 161 16.98 1.84 -21.68
C TYR A 161 15.57 1.85 -21.07
N GLY A 162 14.54 1.78 -21.92
CA GLY A 162 13.15 1.71 -21.49
C GLY A 162 12.85 0.49 -20.61
N GLU A 163 13.44 -0.67 -20.93
CA GLU A 163 13.35 -1.87 -20.09
C GLU A 163 14.00 -1.67 -18.72
N ALA A 164 15.19 -1.07 -18.67
CA ALA A 164 15.86 -0.76 -17.41
C ALA A 164 15.05 0.24 -16.58
N ALA A 165 14.54 1.31 -17.20
CA ALA A 165 13.68 2.29 -16.55
C ALA A 165 12.38 1.67 -16.00
N ALA A 166 11.75 0.75 -16.75
CA ALA A 166 10.56 0.04 -16.30
C ALA A 166 10.83 -0.89 -15.10
N ARG A 167 12.02 -1.50 -15.05
CA ARG A 167 12.46 -2.31 -13.90
C ARG A 167 12.66 -1.47 -12.64
N LEU A 168 12.94 -0.17 -12.77
CA LEU A 168 13.00 0.78 -11.65
C LEU A 168 11.61 1.30 -11.24
N LEU A 169 10.76 1.61 -12.23
CA LEU A 169 9.42 2.16 -12.01
C LEU A 169 8.47 1.18 -11.32
N ASN A 170 8.47 -0.09 -11.73
CA ASN A 170 7.51 -1.08 -11.23
C ASN A 170 7.62 -1.31 -9.71
N PRO A 171 8.82 -1.51 -9.12
CA PRO A 171 8.99 -1.56 -7.67
C PRO A 171 8.50 -0.29 -6.96
N ALA A 172 8.71 0.91 -7.54
CA ALA A 172 8.32 2.18 -6.92
C ALA A 172 6.81 2.27 -6.74
N LEU A 173 6.06 1.94 -7.79
CA LEU A 173 4.60 1.91 -7.77
C LEU A 173 4.06 0.73 -6.94
N SER A 174 4.79 -0.39 -6.88
CA SER A 174 4.43 -1.50 -5.99
C SER A 174 4.56 -1.11 -4.52
N ALA A 175 5.63 -0.41 -4.14
CA ALA A 175 5.84 0.11 -2.79
C ALA A 175 4.77 1.16 -2.44
N PHE A 176 4.43 2.06 -3.35
CA PHE A 176 3.34 3.02 -3.14
C PHE A 176 2.02 2.29 -2.85
N ASN A 177 1.68 1.28 -3.66
CA ASN A 177 0.50 0.45 -3.41
C ASN A 177 0.58 -0.34 -2.10
N ALA A 178 1.77 -0.73 -1.63
CA ALA A 178 1.97 -1.37 -0.33
C ALA A 178 1.68 -0.41 0.82
N GLY A 179 2.15 0.84 0.73
CA GLY A 179 1.80 1.90 1.67
C GLY A 179 0.28 2.12 1.75
N VAL A 180 -0.40 2.18 0.60
CA VAL A 180 -1.86 2.32 0.56
C VAL A 180 -2.58 1.14 1.23
N ARG A 181 -2.09 -0.09 1.05
CA ARG A 181 -2.62 -1.27 1.75
C ARG A 181 -2.46 -1.18 3.27
N GLY A 182 -1.39 -0.53 3.74
CA GLY A 182 -1.15 -0.27 5.16
C GLY A 182 -2.36 0.37 5.85
N TYR A 183 -3.07 1.29 5.20
CA TYR A 183 -4.28 1.89 5.76
C TYR A 183 -5.43 0.90 5.98
N TYR A 184 -5.61 -0.07 5.08
CA TYR A 184 -6.66 -1.08 5.24
C TYR A 184 -6.39 -1.97 6.46
N PHE A 185 -5.13 -2.35 6.66
CA PHE A 185 -4.73 -3.14 7.84
C PHE A 185 -4.69 -2.30 9.12
N ALA A 186 -4.32 -1.03 9.06
CA ALA A 186 -4.45 -0.12 10.20
C ALA A 186 -5.91 0.08 10.62
N LEU A 187 -6.83 0.21 9.65
CA LEU A 187 -8.27 0.28 9.91
C LEU A 187 -8.81 -1.04 10.49
N ALA A 188 -8.35 -2.19 9.96
CA ALA A 188 -8.70 -3.48 10.53
C ALA A 188 -8.18 -3.62 11.97
N ALA A 189 -6.93 -3.24 12.26
CA ALA A 189 -6.39 -3.22 13.61
C ALA A 189 -7.19 -2.30 14.54
N ALA A 190 -7.63 -1.13 14.06
CA ALA A 190 -8.47 -0.21 14.84
C ALA A 190 -9.86 -0.80 15.14
N ALA A 191 -10.39 -1.67 14.26
CA ALA A 191 -11.66 -2.36 14.49
C ALA A 191 -11.59 -3.31 15.71
N TRP A 192 -10.39 -3.66 16.18
CA TRP A 192 -10.24 -4.45 17.41
C TRP A 192 -10.70 -3.72 18.66
N LEU A 193 -10.74 -2.38 18.66
CA LEU A 193 -11.34 -1.58 19.74
C LEU A 193 -12.83 -1.91 19.97
N PHE A 194 -13.50 -2.48 18.97
CA PHE A 194 -14.90 -2.92 19.01
C PHE A 194 -15.05 -4.42 19.34
N GLY A 195 -13.96 -5.07 19.72
CA GLY A 195 -13.89 -6.49 20.07
C GLY A 195 -13.36 -7.38 18.94
N PRO A 196 -13.06 -8.66 19.24
CA PRO A 196 -12.38 -9.56 18.31
C PRO A 196 -13.22 -9.98 17.10
N ILE A 197 -14.56 -9.98 17.21
CA ILE A 197 -15.45 -10.28 16.07
C ILE A 197 -15.37 -9.17 15.02
N ALA A 198 -15.42 -7.90 15.46
CA ALA A 198 -15.26 -6.75 14.58
C ALA A 198 -13.88 -6.76 13.94
N PHE A 199 -12.83 -7.05 14.72
CA PHE A 199 -11.46 -7.18 14.22
C PHE A 199 -11.35 -8.22 13.10
N LEU A 200 -11.87 -9.43 13.33
CA LEU A 200 -11.86 -10.52 12.36
C LEU A 200 -12.66 -10.16 11.11
N GLY A 201 -13.87 -9.63 11.29
CA GLY A 201 -14.75 -9.23 10.19
C GLY A 201 -14.13 -8.16 9.30
N VAL A 202 -13.55 -7.11 9.87
CA VAL A 202 -12.89 -6.04 9.10
C VAL A 202 -11.60 -6.54 8.46
N THR A 203 -10.84 -7.43 9.10
CA THR A 203 -9.65 -8.06 8.51
C THR A 203 -10.02 -8.85 7.24
N LEU A 204 -11.00 -9.75 7.34
CA LEU A 204 -11.46 -10.55 6.20
C LEU A 204 -12.11 -9.67 5.12
N GLY A 205 -12.87 -8.66 5.53
CA GLY A 205 -13.45 -7.66 4.64
C GLY A 205 -12.39 -6.87 3.86
N ALA A 206 -11.33 -6.42 4.54
CA ALA A 206 -10.20 -5.72 3.92
C ALA A 206 -9.51 -6.59 2.87
N VAL A 207 -9.19 -7.85 3.20
CA VAL A 207 -8.59 -8.80 2.25
C VAL A 207 -9.51 -9.04 1.05
N SER A 208 -10.80 -9.31 1.31
CA SER A 208 -11.79 -9.56 0.26
C SER A 208 -11.95 -8.37 -0.68
N LEU A 209 -12.03 -7.16 -0.12
CA LEU A 209 -12.13 -5.92 -0.87
C LEU A 209 -10.88 -5.68 -1.72
N LEU A 210 -9.68 -5.88 -1.17
CA LEU A 210 -8.44 -5.70 -1.91
C LEU A 210 -8.33 -6.70 -3.08
N ILE A 211 -8.70 -7.97 -2.88
CA ILE A 211 -8.74 -9.00 -3.94
C ILE A 211 -9.75 -8.61 -5.02
N CYS A 212 -10.96 -8.21 -4.62
CA CYS A 212 -12.02 -7.80 -5.56
C CYS A 212 -11.57 -6.59 -6.41
N ARG A 213 -10.99 -5.58 -5.78
CA ARG A 213 -10.49 -4.39 -6.48
C ARG A 213 -9.38 -4.71 -7.48
N GLN A 214 -8.49 -5.66 -7.15
CA GLN A 214 -7.37 -6.01 -8.02
C GLN A 214 -7.77 -6.90 -9.21
N ARG A 215 -8.81 -7.72 -9.08
CA ARG A 215 -9.15 -8.74 -10.10
C ARG A 215 -10.50 -8.56 -10.79
N ARG A 216 -11.49 -8.01 -10.11
CA ARG A 216 -12.89 -7.96 -10.58
C ARG A 216 -13.40 -6.54 -10.82
N SER A 217 -12.53 -5.53 -10.73
CA SER A 217 -12.92 -4.15 -11.01
C SER A 217 -13.03 -3.91 -12.52
N LYS A 218 -13.92 -2.98 -12.92
CA LYS A 218 -14.01 -2.52 -14.32
C LYS A 218 -12.67 -1.99 -14.84
N ALA A 219 -11.89 -1.36 -13.95
CA ALA A 219 -10.53 -0.92 -14.25
C ALA A 219 -9.60 -2.11 -14.56
N ALA A 220 -9.67 -3.21 -13.82
CA ALA A 220 -8.89 -4.40 -14.12
C ALA A 220 -9.21 -4.97 -15.52
N GLY A 221 -10.48 -4.98 -15.91
CA GLY A 221 -10.91 -5.35 -17.28
C GLY A 221 -10.29 -4.44 -18.34
N ALA A 222 -10.47 -3.12 -18.21
CA ALA A 222 -9.92 -2.16 -19.18
C ALA A 222 -8.39 -2.21 -19.28
N ILE A 223 -7.68 -2.42 -18.17
CA ILE A 223 -6.23 -2.59 -18.17
C ILE A 223 -5.81 -3.89 -18.85
N ALA A 224 -6.57 -4.98 -18.67
CA ALA A 224 -6.31 -6.22 -19.38
C ALA A 224 -6.49 -6.06 -20.90
N ASP A 225 -7.51 -5.32 -21.34
CA ASP A 225 -7.74 -5.02 -22.75
C ASP A 225 -6.58 -4.20 -23.35
N ILE A 226 -6.15 -3.13 -22.66
CA ILE A 226 -5.00 -2.31 -23.09
C ILE A 226 -3.72 -3.15 -23.15
N ARG A 227 -3.51 -4.05 -22.19
CA ARG A 227 -2.35 -4.94 -22.22
C ARG A 227 -2.35 -5.82 -23.46
N ILE A 228 -3.50 -6.36 -23.87
CA ILE A 228 -3.60 -7.18 -25.09
C ILE A 228 -3.22 -6.33 -26.31
N LEU A 229 -3.65 -5.07 -26.37
CA LEU A 229 -3.29 -4.16 -27.47
C LEU A 229 -1.81 -3.79 -27.51
N LEU A 230 -1.13 -3.71 -26.35
CA LEU A 230 0.29 -3.32 -26.27
C LEU A 230 1.27 -4.51 -26.24
N GLY A 231 0.79 -5.71 -25.96
CA GLY A 231 1.61 -6.92 -25.83
C GLY A 231 1.20 -8.07 -26.74
N GLY A 232 0.24 -7.83 -27.64
CA GLY A 232 -0.04 -8.67 -28.82
C GLY A 232 0.90 -8.36 -29.97
#